data_AF-A0A0X3S4L9-F1
#
_entry.id   AF-A0A0X3S4L9-F1
#
_cell.length_a   1.000
_cell.length_b   1.000
_cell.length_c   1.000
_cell.angle_alpha   90.00
_cell.angle_beta   90.00
_cell.angle_gamma   90.00
#
_symmetry.space_group_name_H-M   'P 1'
#
loop_
_entity.id
_entity.type
_entity.pdbx_description
1 polymer ?
#
loop_
_entity_poly.entity_id
_entity_poly.type
_entity_poly.pdbx_seq_one_letter_code
_entity_poly.pdbx_strand_id
1 'polypeptide(L)'
;MGQGQGRGWEGTVLRLLRAKDFVFTVTDTEDVTPHYRRLRLTDGGMLAATGVHPTMWVRLWFPGPGRPHQRAYTLVDPDPTSGTLTLEFALHDGRAADWARAAKPGDTVEATVQGTAFHRPEPEPSHVFAMADPASLPALNSLLSALAPTPATVWFEGAPDGLPLRIDPARHELRAVPRGDDGAQLVAEVKSALPGLLEAAPQPYVWIACDTATTRTLSAYARKELGVPARRLHALGYWRAT
;
A
#
# COMPACT_ATOMS: atom_id res chain seq x y z
N MET A 1 -25.17 35.98 12.87
CA MET A 1 -25.68 35.45 11.58
C MET A 1 -24.49 34.75 10.92
N GLY A 2 -24.35 33.44 10.84
CA GLY A 2 -25.35 32.40 10.62
C GLY A 2 -25.15 31.83 9.21
N GLN A 3 -24.69 30.57 9.15
CA GLN A 3 -24.69 29.63 7.99
C GLN A 3 -23.56 29.83 6.95
N GLY A 4 -22.77 28.84 6.51
CA GLY A 4 -22.77 27.40 6.72
C GLY A 4 -23.31 26.61 5.51
N GLN A 5 -22.50 26.39 4.45
CA GLN A 5 -22.56 25.24 3.51
C GLN A 5 -21.64 25.49 2.28
N GLY A 6 -20.96 24.51 1.68
CA GLY A 6 -21.22 23.07 1.70
C GLY A 6 -19.97 22.21 1.89
N ARG A 7 -19.97 21.46 3.01
CA ARG A 7 -19.37 20.13 3.13
C ARG A 7 -20.42 19.15 2.61
N GLY A 8 -20.45 18.92 1.29
CA GLY A 8 -21.52 18.19 0.63
C GLY A 8 -21.34 16.67 0.73
N TRP A 9 -22.18 16.02 1.54
CA TRP A 9 -22.42 14.58 1.61
C TRP A 9 -21.24 13.68 2.05
N GLU A 10 -20.12 13.63 1.33
CA GLU A 10 -19.01 12.70 1.64
C GLU A 10 -18.36 13.00 2.99
N GLY A 11 -18.06 14.28 3.27
CA GLY A 11 -17.49 14.70 4.56
C GLY A 11 -18.46 14.51 5.74
N THR A 12 -19.77 14.53 5.50
CA THR A 12 -20.79 14.29 6.54
C THR A 12 -20.98 12.80 6.81
N VAL A 13 -20.95 11.96 5.76
CA VAL A 13 -20.95 10.49 5.89
C VAL A 13 -19.68 10.03 6.61
N LEU A 14 -18.52 10.61 6.30
CA LEU A 14 -17.25 10.32 6.98
C LEU A 14 -17.29 10.71 8.48
N ARG A 15 -17.93 11.84 8.82
CA ARG A 15 -18.09 12.28 10.21
C ARG A 15 -19.09 11.42 11.01
N LEU A 16 -20.10 10.86 10.34
CA LEU A 16 -21.02 9.87 10.91
C LEU A 16 -20.35 8.50 11.17
N LEU A 17 -19.24 8.19 10.49
CA LEU A 17 -18.52 6.92 10.59
C LEU A 17 -17.47 6.84 11.72
N ARG A 18 -17.47 7.74 12.71
CA ARG A 18 -16.46 7.77 13.80
C ARG A 18 -15.01 7.87 13.31
N ALA A 19 -14.79 8.42 12.11
CA ALA A 19 -13.47 8.79 11.65
C ALA A 19 -12.81 9.73 12.69
N LYS A 20 -11.72 9.27 13.31
CA LYS A 20 -10.85 10.15 14.10
C LYS A 20 -9.88 10.80 13.14
N ASP A 21 -9.94 12.13 13.09
CA ASP A 21 -8.98 12.93 12.33
C ASP A 21 -7.76 13.17 13.22
N PHE A 22 -6.58 12.93 12.66
CA PHE A 22 -5.28 13.13 13.28
C PHE A 22 -4.46 14.09 12.43
N VAL A 23 -3.46 14.72 13.02
CA VAL A 23 -2.51 15.57 12.30
C VAL A 23 -1.14 14.92 12.41
N PHE A 24 -0.56 14.60 11.25
CA PHE A 24 0.81 14.14 11.19
C PHE A 24 1.74 15.32 10.95
N THR A 25 2.88 15.32 11.62
CA THR A 25 3.90 16.37 11.48
C THR A 25 5.19 15.74 11.00
N VAL A 26 5.72 16.22 9.87
CA VAL A 26 6.98 15.77 9.30
C VAL A 26 8.12 16.12 10.25
N THR A 27 8.96 15.14 10.56
CA THR A 27 10.16 15.30 11.39
C THR A 27 11.45 15.20 10.58
N ASP A 28 11.43 14.45 9.48
CA ASP A 28 12.59 14.21 8.62
C ASP A 28 12.17 13.82 7.21
N THR A 29 13.04 14.06 6.23
CA THR A 29 12.78 13.84 4.81
C THR A 29 13.99 13.24 4.11
N GLU A 30 13.77 12.22 3.29
CA GLU A 30 14.81 11.50 2.55
C GLU A 30 14.35 11.24 1.11
N ASP A 31 15.12 11.69 0.12
CA ASP A 31 14.95 11.27 -1.27
C ASP A 31 15.67 9.93 -1.46
N VAL A 32 14.94 8.82 -1.32
CA VAL A 32 15.48 7.45 -1.41
C VAL A 32 15.97 7.14 -2.83
N THR A 33 15.18 7.57 -3.82
CA THR A 33 15.57 7.64 -5.24
C THR A 33 14.98 8.91 -5.85
N PRO A 34 15.36 9.31 -7.09
CA PRO A 34 14.73 10.45 -7.76
C PRO A 34 13.21 10.36 -7.91
N HIS A 35 12.64 9.15 -7.82
CA HIS A 35 11.21 8.88 -7.98
C HIS A 35 10.58 8.27 -6.73
N TYR A 36 11.27 8.28 -5.59
CA TYR A 36 10.77 7.69 -4.36
C TYR A 36 11.25 8.48 -3.14
N ARG A 37 10.30 9.04 -2.38
CA ARG A 37 10.60 9.89 -1.22
C ARG A 37 10.03 9.31 0.05
N ARG A 38 10.80 9.41 1.13
CA ARG A 38 10.43 8.99 2.47
C ARG A 38 10.27 10.20 3.37
N LEU A 39 9.20 10.22 4.14
CA LEU A 39 8.96 11.21 5.19
C LEU A 39 8.78 10.47 6.51
N ARG A 40 9.52 10.86 7.55
CA ARG A 40 9.28 10.42 8.93
C ARG A 40 8.37 11.43 9.61
N LEU A 41 7.40 10.95 10.38
CA LEU A 41 6.37 11.80 10.98
C LEU A 41 6.07 11.38 12.42
N THR A 42 5.62 12.35 13.21
CA THR A 42 4.81 12.08 14.42
C THR A 42 3.34 11.95 14.03
N ASP A 43 2.60 11.11 14.74
CA ASP A 43 1.28 10.62 14.33
C ASP A 43 0.08 11.35 14.99
N GLY A 44 0.35 12.30 15.89
CA GLY A 44 -0.69 12.99 16.65
C GLY A 44 -1.48 12.10 17.61
N GLY A 45 -0.92 10.97 18.06
CA GLY A 45 -1.55 9.99 18.95
C GLY A 45 -2.42 8.94 18.24
N MET A 46 -2.36 8.87 16.90
CA MET A 46 -3.15 7.96 16.07
C MET A 46 -2.92 6.48 16.40
N LEU A 47 -1.65 6.07 16.50
CA LEU A 47 -1.22 4.70 16.71
C LEU A 47 -1.66 4.20 18.10
N ALA A 48 -1.52 5.03 19.14
CA ALA A 48 -2.02 4.71 20.47
C ALA A 48 -3.56 4.55 20.49
N ALA A 49 -4.27 5.33 19.68
CA ALA A 49 -5.73 5.33 19.64
C ALA A 49 -6.33 4.21 18.77
N THR A 50 -5.56 3.61 17.86
CA THR A 50 -6.09 2.68 16.84
C THR A 50 -5.35 1.34 16.76
N GLY A 51 -4.16 1.23 17.36
CA GLY A 51 -3.29 0.07 17.21
C GLY A 51 -2.60 0.05 15.85
N VAL A 52 -1.89 -1.05 15.58
CA VAL A 52 -1.17 -1.27 14.32
C VAL A 52 -1.45 -2.66 13.77
N HIS A 53 -1.40 -2.79 12.45
CA HIS A 53 -1.45 -4.07 11.78
C HIS A 53 -0.65 -4.04 10.46
N PRO A 54 -0.27 -5.20 9.91
CA PRO A 54 0.39 -5.26 8.60
C PRO A 54 -0.47 -4.61 7.52
N THR A 55 0.15 -4.01 6.51
CA THR A 55 -0.50 -3.31 5.40
C THR A 55 -1.47 -2.20 5.83
N MET A 56 -1.34 -1.68 7.06
CA MET A 56 -2.19 -0.59 7.56
C MET A 56 -1.93 0.67 6.76
N TRP A 57 -3.00 1.36 6.40
CA TRP A 57 -2.93 2.60 5.65
C TRP A 57 -3.83 3.66 6.26
N VAL A 58 -3.51 4.91 5.98
CA VAL A 58 -4.33 6.05 6.36
C VAL A 58 -4.70 6.84 5.13
N ARG A 59 -5.79 7.59 5.24
CA ARG A 59 -6.18 8.55 4.23
C ARG A 59 -5.59 9.92 4.57
N LEU A 60 -4.71 10.43 3.72
CA LEU A 60 -4.12 11.76 3.86
C LEU A 60 -4.89 12.79 3.03
N TRP A 61 -5.02 13.99 3.55
CA TRP A 61 -5.72 15.10 2.92
C TRP A 61 -4.74 16.19 2.51
N PHE A 62 -4.53 16.34 1.20
CA PHE A 62 -3.53 17.25 0.66
C PHE A 62 -4.13 18.63 0.36
N PRO A 63 -3.50 19.71 0.86
CA PRO A 63 -3.99 21.07 0.67
C PRO A 63 -3.90 21.48 -0.80
N GLY A 64 -4.85 22.30 -1.26
CA GLY A 64 -4.83 22.89 -2.60
C GLY A 64 -6.19 23.42 -3.03
N PRO A 65 -6.25 24.21 -4.11
CA PRO A 65 -7.51 24.81 -4.58
C PRO A 65 -8.52 23.75 -5.04
N GLY A 66 -9.81 24.08 -4.94
CA GLY A 66 -10.90 23.23 -5.43
C GLY A 66 -11.30 22.11 -4.47
N ARG A 67 -11.67 20.95 -5.01
CA ARG A 67 -12.18 19.82 -4.20
C ARG A 67 -11.09 19.23 -3.30
N PRO A 68 -11.44 18.70 -2.12
CA PRO A 68 -10.52 17.97 -1.26
C PRO A 68 -9.79 16.88 -2.05
N HIS A 69 -8.47 16.83 -1.93
CA HIS A 69 -7.65 15.83 -2.60
C HIS A 69 -7.11 14.87 -1.56
N GLN A 70 -7.60 13.64 -1.57
CA GLN A 70 -7.23 12.62 -0.60
C GLN A 70 -6.56 11.42 -1.27
N ARG A 71 -5.57 10.82 -0.62
CA ARG A 71 -4.91 9.58 -1.07
C ARG A 71 -4.64 8.66 0.11
N ALA A 72 -4.66 7.36 -0.15
CA ALA A 72 -4.29 6.36 0.85
C ALA A 72 -2.78 6.17 0.83
N TYR A 73 -2.16 6.09 2.02
CA TYR A 73 -0.75 5.77 2.18
C TYR A 73 -0.57 4.72 3.27
N THR A 74 0.24 3.72 2.97
CA THR A 74 0.59 2.66 3.90
C THR A 74 1.60 3.16 4.93
N LEU A 75 1.43 2.75 6.18
CA LEU A 75 2.35 3.06 7.26
C LEU A 75 3.60 2.19 7.15
N VAL A 76 4.77 2.82 7.25
CA VAL A 76 6.08 2.15 7.35
C VAL A 76 6.57 2.28 8.78
N ASP A 77 6.97 1.15 9.37
CA ASP A 77 7.51 1.04 10.74
C ASP A 77 6.76 1.88 11.79
N PRO A 78 5.42 1.73 11.93
CA PRO A 78 4.68 2.46 12.94
C PRO A 78 5.12 2.01 14.34
N ASP A 79 5.50 2.96 15.20
CA ASP A 79 5.86 2.75 16.60
C ASP A 79 4.85 3.46 17.52
N PRO A 80 3.88 2.72 18.10
CA PRO A 80 2.91 3.28 19.03
C PRO A 80 3.52 3.84 20.32
N THR A 81 4.74 3.42 20.68
CA THR A 81 5.40 3.87 21.92
C THR A 81 5.90 5.31 21.77
N SER A 82 6.54 5.62 20.64
CA SER A 82 7.03 6.96 20.33
C SER A 82 6.01 7.83 19.59
N GLY A 83 4.92 7.25 19.08
CA GLY A 83 3.95 7.97 18.24
C GLY A 83 4.56 8.39 16.91
N THR A 84 5.44 7.56 16.36
CA THR A 84 6.14 7.85 15.10
C THR A 84 5.81 6.83 14.04
N LEU A 85 5.86 7.27 12.79
CA LEU A 85 5.68 6.42 11.61
C LEU A 85 6.44 7.02 10.43
N THR A 86 6.57 6.23 9.38
CA THR A 86 7.11 6.67 8.10
C THR A 86 6.05 6.54 7.01
N LEU A 87 6.06 7.47 6.06
CA LEU A 87 5.30 7.39 4.83
C LEU A 87 6.27 7.43 3.65
N GLU A 88 6.02 6.59 2.65
CA GLU A 88 6.82 6.55 1.43
C GLU A 88 5.95 6.86 0.21
N PHE A 89 6.51 7.67 -0.69
CA PHE A 89 5.83 8.25 -1.84
C PHE A 89 6.55 7.84 -3.11
N ALA A 90 5.91 6.96 -3.90
CA ALA A 90 6.26 6.81 -5.31
C ALA A 90 5.88 8.12 -6.03
N LEU A 91 6.89 8.87 -6.47
CA LEU A 91 6.71 10.20 -7.02
C LEU A 91 6.26 10.12 -8.48
N HIS A 92 5.08 10.68 -8.75
CA HIS A 92 4.51 10.86 -10.08
C HIS A 92 3.91 12.27 -10.18
N ASP A 93 3.16 12.58 -11.24
CA ASP A 93 2.49 13.87 -11.34
C ASP A 93 1.25 13.93 -10.44
N GLY A 94 1.10 15.02 -9.70
CA GLY A 94 -0.10 15.32 -8.94
C GLY A 94 0.15 15.74 -7.50
N ARG A 95 -0.91 16.32 -6.91
CA ARG A 95 -0.85 17.07 -5.65
C ARG A 95 -0.21 16.34 -4.48
N ALA A 96 -0.44 15.03 -4.33
CA ALA A 96 0.16 14.27 -3.24
C ALA A 96 1.70 14.14 -3.40
N ALA A 97 2.17 13.87 -4.62
CA ALA A 97 3.60 13.82 -4.92
C ALA A 97 4.22 15.22 -4.87
N ASP A 98 3.52 16.27 -5.34
CA ASP A 98 3.99 17.66 -5.26
C ASP A 98 4.14 18.12 -3.81
N TRP A 99 3.17 17.79 -2.96
CA TRP A 99 3.28 18.04 -1.52
C TRP A 99 4.47 17.28 -0.93
N ALA A 100 4.65 16.01 -1.26
CA ALA A 100 5.76 15.21 -0.74
C ALA A 100 7.12 15.80 -1.13
N ARG A 101 7.29 16.22 -2.40
CA ARG A 101 8.51 16.89 -2.90
C ARG A 101 8.83 18.18 -2.13
N ALA A 102 7.81 18.95 -1.77
CA ALA A 102 7.96 20.22 -1.08
C ALA A 102 8.04 20.09 0.45
N ALA A 103 7.63 18.94 1.01
CA ALA A 103 7.55 18.72 2.44
C ALA A 103 8.93 18.85 3.10
N LYS A 104 8.96 19.51 4.26
CA LYS A 104 10.13 19.70 5.15
C LYS A 104 9.71 19.49 6.60
N PRO A 105 10.67 19.26 7.53
CA PRO A 105 10.35 19.15 8.95
C PRO A 105 9.50 20.34 9.45
N GLY A 106 8.46 20.03 10.22
CA GLY A 106 7.45 20.98 10.70
C GLY A 106 6.21 21.12 9.82
N ASP A 107 6.25 20.69 8.56
CA ASP A 107 5.04 20.65 7.72
C ASP A 107 4.06 19.59 8.23
N THR A 108 2.75 19.86 8.08
CA THR A 108 1.69 18.99 8.60
C THR A 108 0.75 18.48 7.50
N VAL A 109 0.16 17.31 7.72
CA VAL A 109 -0.91 16.75 6.88
C VAL A 109 -2.00 16.12 7.74
N GLU A 110 -3.26 16.36 7.39
CA GLU A 110 -4.40 15.70 8.06
C GLU A 110 -4.49 14.23 7.62
N ALA A 111 -4.74 13.35 8.57
CA ALA A 111 -4.86 11.91 8.37
C ALA A 111 -6.14 11.37 9.00
N THR A 112 -6.83 10.48 8.28
CA THR A 112 -8.00 9.77 8.79
C THR A 112 -7.78 8.27 8.69
N VAL A 113 -8.02 7.54 9.78
CA VAL A 113 -8.02 6.07 9.79
C VAL A 113 -9.41 5.57 9.38
N GLN A 114 -9.50 4.76 8.32
CA GLN A 114 -10.78 4.28 7.77
C GLN A 114 -10.73 2.79 7.44
N GLY A 115 -11.40 1.96 8.25
CA GLY A 115 -11.77 0.59 7.88
C GLY A 115 -10.62 -0.31 7.44
N THR A 116 -9.40 -0.05 7.94
CA THR A 116 -8.25 -0.90 7.65
C THR A 116 -8.25 -2.11 8.58
N ALA A 117 -7.99 -3.27 8.02
CA ALA A 117 -7.80 -4.50 8.77
C ALA A 117 -6.83 -5.40 8.02
N PHE A 118 -6.08 -6.18 8.78
CA PHE A 118 -5.31 -7.29 8.26
C PHE A 118 -5.84 -8.58 8.89
N HIS A 119 -6.32 -9.49 8.06
CA HIS A 119 -6.70 -10.82 8.48
C HIS A 119 -5.58 -11.76 8.06
N ARG A 120 -4.83 -12.25 9.06
CA ARG A 120 -3.80 -13.24 8.82
C ARG A 120 -4.44 -14.48 8.17
N PRO A 121 -3.92 -14.99 7.04
CA PRO A 121 -4.55 -16.12 6.37
C PRO A 121 -4.47 -17.38 7.23
N GLU A 122 -5.60 -18.05 7.40
CA GLU A 122 -5.68 -19.35 8.09
C GLU A 122 -6.13 -20.46 7.12
N PRO A 123 -5.49 -21.65 7.14
CA PRO A 123 -4.26 -21.98 7.88
C PRO A 123 -3.05 -21.15 7.38
N GLU A 124 -1.94 -21.15 8.12
CA GLU A 124 -0.71 -20.45 7.71
C GLU A 124 -0.35 -20.78 6.25
N PRO A 125 0.03 -19.79 5.42
CA PRO A 125 0.41 -20.07 4.05
C PRO A 125 1.67 -20.90 3.96
N SER A 126 1.65 -21.88 3.05
CA SER A 126 2.84 -22.64 2.66
C SER A 126 3.76 -21.78 1.77
N HIS A 127 3.18 -20.84 1.02
CA HIS A 127 3.89 -19.92 0.14
C HIS A 127 3.05 -18.66 -0.10
N VAL A 128 3.70 -17.50 -0.20
CA VAL A 128 3.07 -16.22 -0.59
C VAL A 128 3.43 -15.92 -2.05
N PHE A 129 2.43 -15.64 -2.87
CA PHE A 129 2.60 -15.16 -4.24
C PHE A 129 2.16 -13.71 -4.30
N ALA A 130 3.12 -12.78 -4.35
CA ALA A 130 2.86 -11.36 -4.28
C ALA A 130 3.10 -10.67 -5.62
N MET A 131 2.17 -9.80 -6.02
CA MET A 131 2.32 -8.90 -7.17
C MET A 131 2.24 -7.48 -6.64
N ALA A 132 3.31 -6.72 -6.85
CA ALA A 132 3.54 -5.43 -6.25
C ALA A 132 4.22 -4.46 -7.23
N ASP A 133 4.26 -3.19 -6.85
CA ASP A 133 4.89 -2.08 -7.56
C ASP A 133 5.43 -1.07 -6.52
N PRO A 134 6.08 0.04 -6.92
CA PRO A 134 6.58 1.02 -5.97
C PRO A 134 5.49 1.63 -5.06
N ALA A 135 4.24 1.76 -5.52
CA ALA A 135 3.16 2.33 -4.72
C ALA A 135 2.72 1.40 -3.57
N SER A 136 2.85 0.09 -3.77
CA SER A 136 2.47 -0.94 -2.80
C SER A 136 3.64 -1.51 -1.99
N LEU A 137 4.88 -1.13 -2.32
CA LEU A 137 6.11 -1.57 -1.65
C LEU A 137 6.03 -1.52 -0.11
N PRO A 138 5.57 -0.42 0.53
CA PRO A 138 5.41 -0.38 1.99
C PRO A 138 4.54 -1.53 2.54
N ALA A 139 3.44 -1.82 1.85
CA ALA A 139 2.51 -2.86 2.25
C ALA A 139 3.13 -4.25 2.07
N LEU A 140 3.79 -4.48 0.92
CA LEU A 140 4.54 -5.71 0.67
C LEU A 140 5.57 -5.99 1.79
N ASN A 141 6.37 -5.00 2.17
CA ASN A 141 7.36 -5.14 3.23
C ASN A 141 6.73 -5.56 4.57
N SER A 142 5.64 -4.90 4.97
CA SER A 142 4.94 -5.24 6.21
C SER A 142 4.26 -6.62 6.14
N LEU A 143 3.75 -7.02 4.97
CA LEU A 143 3.15 -8.34 4.74
C LEU A 143 4.18 -9.45 4.89
N LEU A 144 5.34 -9.33 4.23
CA LEU A 144 6.42 -10.32 4.29
C LEU A 144 6.95 -10.46 5.71
N SER A 145 7.08 -9.35 6.46
CA SER A 145 7.47 -9.38 7.86
C SER A 145 6.43 -10.10 8.73
N ALA A 146 5.14 -9.84 8.51
CA ALA A 146 4.07 -10.46 9.29
C ALA A 146 3.94 -11.96 9.05
N LEU A 147 4.20 -12.41 7.82
CA LEU A 147 4.06 -13.82 7.43
C LEU A 147 5.38 -14.61 7.54
N ALA A 148 6.47 -14.01 8.04
CA ALA A 148 7.69 -14.76 8.29
C ALA A 148 7.43 -15.96 9.24
N PRO A 149 8.04 -17.13 9.00
CA PRO A 149 9.09 -17.40 8.02
C PRO A 149 8.60 -17.91 6.65
N THR A 150 7.31 -17.78 6.32
CA THR A 150 6.73 -18.31 5.07
C THR A 150 7.51 -17.83 3.83
N PRO A 151 7.86 -18.73 2.89
CA PRO A 151 8.53 -18.35 1.65
C PRO A 151 7.61 -17.54 0.74
N ALA A 152 8.20 -16.72 -0.12
CA ALA A 152 7.46 -15.86 -1.02
C ALA A 152 8.08 -15.81 -2.43
N THR A 153 7.24 -15.78 -3.46
CA THR A 153 7.62 -15.36 -4.81
C THR A 153 6.94 -14.01 -5.08
N VAL A 154 7.75 -12.99 -5.34
CA VAL A 154 7.31 -11.61 -5.52
C VAL A 154 7.56 -11.21 -6.96
N TRP A 155 6.51 -10.95 -7.74
CA TRP A 155 6.64 -10.18 -8.98
C TRP A 155 6.53 -8.69 -8.65
N PHE A 156 7.59 -7.95 -8.90
CA PHE A 156 7.67 -6.52 -8.63
C PHE A 156 7.76 -5.75 -9.95
N GLU A 157 6.75 -4.96 -10.28
CA GLU A 157 6.72 -4.15 -11.49
C GLU A 157 7.60 -2.90 -11.36
N GLY A 158 8.51 -2.69 -12.29
CA GLY A 158 9.48 -1.60 -12.30
C GLY A 158 10.88 -2.04 -11.86
N ALA A 159 11.82 -1.10 -11.89
CA ALA A 159 13.19 -1.33 -11.42
C ALA A 159 13.23 -1.25 -9.88
N PRO A 160 13.59 -2.33 -9.17
CA PRO A 160 13.69 -2.32 -7.72
C PRO A 160 14.92 -1.55 -7.19
N ASP A 161 15.84 -1.15 -8.08
CA ASP A 161 17.13 -0.57 -7.71
C ASP A 161 16.99 0.68 -6.84
N GLY A 162 17.64 0.65 -5.68
CA GLY A 162 17.61 1.72 -4.68
C GLY A 162 16.33 1.79 -3.86
N LEU A 163 15.28 1.04 -4.20
CA LEU A 163 14.05 1.00 -3.40
C LEU A 163 14.27 0.18 -2.11
N PRO A 164 13.59 0.53 -1.00
CA PRO A 164 13.80 -0.10 0.31
C PRO A 164 13.03 -1.43 0.45
N LEU A 165 13.17 -2.33 -0.54
CA LEU A 165 12.56 -3.66 -0.52
C LEU A 165 13.20 -4.55 0.56
N ARG A 166 12.36 -5.15 1.42
CA ARG A 166 12.79 -6.05 2.51
C ARG A 166 12.69 -7.51 2.10
N ILE A 167 13.46 -7.87 1.08
CA ILE A 167 13.57 -9.24 0.58
C ILE A 167 14.65 -9.97 1.38
N ASP A 168 14.33 -11.20 1.80
CA ASP A 168 15.29 -12.12 2.39
C ASP A 168 15.59 -13.22 1.36
N PRO A 169 16.77 -13.21 0.71
CA PRO A 169 17.09 -14.17 -0.36
C PRO A 169 17.04 -15.64 0.06
N ALA A 170 17.07 -15.95 1.36
CA ALA A 170 16.96 -17.33 1.83
C ALA A 170 15.54 -17.90 1.72
N ARG A 171 14.52 -17.05 1.58
CA ARG A 171 13.10 -17.48 1.52
C ARG A 171 12.23 -16.69 0.54
N HIS A 172 12.71 -15.57 0.01
CA HIS A 172 11.97 -14.74 -0.93
C HIS A 172 12.67 -14.76 -2.29
N GLU A 173 11.91 -15.14 -3.32
CA GLU A 173 12.29 -15.02 -4.72
C GLU A 173 11.72 -13.71 -5.28
N LEU A 174 12.59 -12.76 -5.64
CA LEU A 174 12.20 -11.51 -6.28
C LEU A 174 12.32 -11.63 -7.81
N ARG A 175 11.20 -11.39 -8.50
CA ARG A 175 11.10 -11.32 -9.96
C ARG A 175 10.77 -9.89 -10.36
N ALA A 176 11.79 -9.11 -10.68
CA ALA A 176 11.59 -7.77 -11.22
C ALA A 176 11.02 -7.86 -12.64
N VAL A 177 9.92 -7.17 -12.91
CA VAL A 177 9.28 -7.13 -14.23
C VAL A 177 9.31 -5.68 -14.71
N PRO A 178 9.96 -5.37 -15.84
CA PRO A 178 9.89 -4.03 -16.41
C PRO A 178 8.46 -3.59 -16.61
N ARG A 179 8.20 -2.31 -16.36
CA ARG A 179 6.89 -1.76 -16.65
C ARG A 179 6.76 -1.53 -18.15
N GLY A 180 6.07 -2.45 -18.82
CA GLY A 180 5.76 -2.39 -20.25
C GLY A 180 4.27 -2.46 -20.52
N ASP A 181 3.83 -1.84 -21.62
CA ASP A 181 2.47 -1.95 -22.18
C ASP A 181 1.36 -1.77 -21.13
N ASP A 182 1.43 -0.72 -20.31
CA ASP A 182 0.47 -0.40 -19.26
C ASP A 182 0.18 -1.56 -18.27
N GLY A 183 1.21 -2.36 -17.98
CA GLY A 183 1.15 -3.49 -17.04
C GLY A 183 0.87 -4.85 -17.68
N ALA A 184 0.69 -4.90 -19.01
CA ALA A 184 0.46 -6.17 -19.70
C ALA A 184 1.63 -7.16 -19.56
N GLN A 185 2.87 -6.65 -19.43
CA GLN A 185 4.04 -7.50 -19.22
C GLN A 185 3.97 -8.24 -17.87
N LEU A 186 3.66 -7.54 -16.78
CA LEU A 186 3.45 -8.17 -15.47
C LEU A 186 2.33 -9.21 -15.54
N VAL A 187 1.22 -8.90 -16.22
CA VAL A 187 0.13 -9.86 -16.41
C VAL A 187 0.60 -11.12 -17.13
N ALA A 188 1.36 -10.98 -18.21
CA ALA A 188 1.84 -12.11 -19.00
C ALA A 188 2.78 -13.02 -18.19
N GLU A 189 3.75 -12.43 -17.48
CA GLU A 189 4.72 -13.16 -16.65
C GLU A 189 4.03 -13.94 -15.53
N VAL A 190 3.06 -13.32 -14.84
CA VAL A 190 2.30 -13.97 -13.77
C VAL A 190 1.43 -15.09 -14.33
N LYS A 191 0.74 -14.86 -15.46
CA LYS A 191 -0.10 -15.90 -16.11
C LYS A 191 0.72 -17.09 -16.60
N SER A 192 1.96 -16.87 -17.01
CA SER A 192 2.87 -17.92 -17.45
C SER A 192 3.32 -18.79 -16.28
N ALA A 193 3.72 -18.18 -15.16
CA ALA A 193 4.42 -18.89 -14.08
C ALA A 193 3.54 -19.31 -12.89
N LEU A 194 2.52 -18.53 -12.53
CA LEU A 194 1.72 -18.77 -11.32
C LEU A 194 1.03 -20.15 -11.28
N PRO A 195 0.47 -20.71 -12.38
CA PRO A 195 -0.22 -21.99 -12.33
C PRO A 195 0.63 -23.14 -11.77
N GLY A 196 1.84 -23.33 -12.31
CA GLY A 196 2.74 -24.38 -11.84
C GLY A 196 3.24 -24.17 -10.40
N LEU A 197 3.39 -22.91 -9.98
CA LEU A 197 3.77 -22.59 -8.61
C LEU A 197 2.65 -22.87 -7.60
N LEU A 198 1.39 -22.65 -7.97
CA LEU A 198 0.24 -22.98 -7.14
C LEU A 198 0.09 -24.49 -6.94
N GLU A 199 0.36 -25.30 -7.97
CA GLU A 199 0.33 -26.77 -7.85
C GLU A 199 1.33 -27.29 -6.82
N ALA A 200 2.49 -26.63 -6.68
CA ALA A 200 3.52 -26.98 -5.72
C ALA A 200 3.27 -26.42 -4.29
N ALA A 201 2.24 -25.57 -4.10
CA ALA A 201 1.97 -24.88 -2.84
C ALA A 201 0.59 -25.29 -2.26
N PRO A 202 0.52 -26.22 -1.29
CA PRO A 202 -0.75 -26.76 -0.79
C PRO A 202 -1.63 -25.73 -0.05
N GLN A 203 -1.04 -24.66 0.49
CA GLN A 203 -1.75 -23.55 1.14
C GLN A 203 -1.25 -22.22 0.56
N PRO A 204 -1.53 -21.91 -0.70
CA PRO A 204 -1.01 -20.70 -1.33
C PRO A 204 -1.73 -19.47 -0.76
N TYR A 205 -1.04 -18.35 -0.64
CA TYR A 205 -1.68 -17.05 -0.40
C TYR A 205 -1.28 -16.07 -1.49
N VAL A 206 -2.26 -15.61 -2.26
CA VAL A 206 -2.05 -14.69 -3.37
C VAL A 206 -2.36 -13.28 -2.91
N TRP A 207 -1.41 -12.36 -3.04
CA TRP A 207 -1.55 -10.96 -2.65
C TRP A 207 -1.24 -10.05 -3.84
N ILE A 208 -2.20 -9.20 -4.23
CA ILE A 208 -2.13 -8.41 -5.45
C ILE A 208 -2.39 -6.94 -5.09
N ALA A 209 -1.37 -6.10 -5.26
CA ALA A 209 -1.50 -4.66 -5.08
C ALA A 209 -0.69 -3.94 -6.15
N CYS A 210 -1.34 -3.57 -7.24
CA CYS A 210 -0.74 -2.80 -8.34
C CYS A 210 -1.69 -1.65 -8.71
N ASP A 211 -1.63 -1.19 -9.95
CA ASP A 211 -2.71 -0.37 -10.51
C ASP A 211 -4.04 -1.17 -10.58
N THR A 212 -5.15 -0.43 -10.69
CA THR A 212 -6.50 -0.98 -10.70
C THR A 212 -6.76 -1.95 -11.85
N ALA A 213 -6.23 -1.68 -13.05
CA ALA A 213 -6.46 -2.52 -14.21
C ALA A 213 -5.71 -3.85 -14.09
N THR A 214 -4.42 -3.81 -13.76
CA THR A 214 -3.60 -5.01 -13.52
C THR A 214 -4.15 -5.84 -12.38
N THR A 215 -4.48 -5.20 -11.24
CA THR A 215 -5.05 -5.89 -10.08
C THR A 215 -6.35 -6.60 -10.43
N ARG A 216 -7.25 -5.94 -11.16
CA ARG A 216 -8.53 -6.54 -11.59
C ARG A 216 -8.30 -7.73 -12.53
N THR A 217 -7.36 -7.62 -13.45
CA THR A 217 -7.04 -8.69 -14.41
C THR A 217 -6.47 -9.92 -13.69
N LEU A 218 -5.47 -9.73 -12.83
CA LEU A 218 -4.82 -10.84 -12.12
C LEU A 218 -5.72 -11.46 -11.06
N SER A 219 -6.52 -10.67 -10.35
CA SER A 219 -7.49 -11.22 -9.39
C SER A 219 -8.59 -12.03 -10.06
N ALA A 220 -9.09 -11.58 -11.21
CA ALA A 220 -10.04 -12.34 -12.01
C ALA A 220 -9.43 -13.66 -12.50
N TYR A 221 -8.19 -13.63 -12.99
CA TYR A 221 -7.45 -14.81 -13.42
C TYR A 221 -7.26 -15.82 -12.28
N ALA A 222 -6.68 -15.37 -11.15
CA ALA A 222 -6.43 -16.22 -9.99
C ALA A 222 -7.72 -16.87 -9.46
N ARG A 223 -8.82 -16.13 -9.41
CA ARG A 223 -10.10 -16.64 -8.89
C ARG A 223 -10.85 -17.54 -9.88
N LYS A 224 -10.97 -17.12 -11.13
CA LYS A 224 -11.87 -17.77 -12.12
C LYS A 224 -11.19 -18.88 -12.89
N GLU A 225 -9.92 -18.71 -13.22
CA GLU A 225 -9.17 -19.66 -14.04
C GLU A 225 -8.33 -20.61 -13.17
N LEU A 226 -7.66 -20.09 -12.12
CA LEU A 226 -6.84 -20.91 -11.23
C LEU A 226 -7.56 -21.42 -9.97
N GLY A 227 -8.82 -21.02 -9.76
CA GLY A 227 -9.64 -21.50 -8.65
C GLY A 227 -9.12 -21.12 -7.25
N VAL A 228 -8.28 -20.09 -7.11
CA VAL A 228 -7.77 -19.65 -5.80
C VAL A 228 -8.95 -19.20 -4.92
N PRO A 229 -9.15 -19.81 -3.73
CA PRO A 229 -10.26 -19.46 -2.86
C PRO A 229 -10.18 -17.99 -2.42
N ALA A 230 -11.34 -17.33 -2.28
CA ALA A 230 -11.38 -15.92 -1.88
C ALA A 230 -10.67 -15.63 -0.54
N ARG A 231 -10.72 -16.56 0.42
CA ARG A 231 -9.98 -16.45 1.71
C ARG A 231 -8.45 -16.53 1.56
N ARG A 232 -7.96 -16.94 0.39
CA ARG A 232 -6.53 -17.10 0.04
C ARG A 232 -6.06 -16.05 -0.97
N LEU A 233 -6.92 -15.09 -1.31
CA LEU A 233 -6.63 -14.04 -2.29
C LEU A 233 -6.94 -12.68 -1.67
N HIS A 234 -5.94 -11.83 -1.58
CA HIS A 234 -6.11 -10.41 -1.33
C HIS A 234 -5.78 -9.64 -2.59
N ALA A 235 -6.68 -8.77 -3.03
CA ALA A 235 -6.48 -7.92 -4.20
C ALA A 235 -7.02 -6.52 -3.95
N LEU A 236 -6.16 -5.51 -4.08
CA LEU A 236 -6.52 -4.11 -3.89
C LEU A 236 -5.79 -3.23 -4.92
N GLY A 237 -6.53 -2.49 -5.74
CA GLY A 237 -5.92 -1.53 -6.68
C GLY A 237 -5.47 -0.29 -5.92
N TYR A 238 -4.16 -0.04 -5.87
CA TYR A 238 -3.58 1.05 -5.08
C TYR A 238 -3.71 2.41 -5.78
N TRP A 239 -3.72 2.39 -7.10
CA TRP A 239 -3.82 3.58 -7.92
C TRP A 239 -4.50 3.27 -9.25
N ARG A 240 -4.79 4.30 -10.03
CA ARG A 240 -5.40 4.18 -11.35
C ARG A 240 -4.53 4.93 -12.34
N ALA A 241 -4.12 4.26 -13.41
CA ALA A 241 -3.54 4.94 -14.56
C ALA A 241 -4.53 5.98 -15.08
N THR A 242 -4.01 7.15 -15.40
CA THR A 242 -4.78 8.26 -15.98
C THR A 242 -5.04 8.03 -17.44
#